data_AF-A0A3B1E557-F1
#
_entry.id   AF-A0A3B1E557-F1
#
_cell.length_a   1.000
_cell.length_b   1.000
_cell.length_c   1.000
_cell.angle_alpha   90.00
_cell.angle_beta   90.00
_cell.angle_gamma   90.00
#
_symmetry.space_group_name_H-M   'P 1'
#
loop_
_entity.id
_entity.type
_entity.pdbx_description
1 polymer ?
#
loop_
_entity_poly.entity_id
_entity_poly.type
_entity_poly.pdbx_seq_one_letter_code
_entity_poly.pdbx_strand_id
1 'polypeptide(L)'
;AHLRTRADTRPDAHAAVALLAGVAIAAQSAFLFVTYTTQRDGSPGAALAVFPDFFTDRHAETPAQTAAGWCNTRPLEQGLVLLVGDSTPLYFGPGVVYHTTYDTSPLGELMRTDPDDPEAWVRSLRDRGIGWLLVNTSELDRLQASGWYDPSVTTDAMRSLTETLGGPALVWPDERRFVVRLPHATSQPAGGTP
;
A
#
# COMPACT_ATOMS: atom_id res chain seq x y z
N ALA A 1 -88.21 -25.13 4.55
CA ALA A 1 -87.03 -25.85 4.03
C ALA A 1 -85.82 -24.94 4.15
N HIS A 2 -84.94 -25.18 5.13
CA HIS A 2 -83.72 -24.39 5.35
C HIS A 2 -82.58 -24.96 4.51
N LEU A 3 -82.16 -24.24 3.48
CA LEU A 3 -80.95 -24.55 2.71
C LEU A 3 -79.73 -24.01 3.49
N ARG A 4 -78.93 -24.93 4.04
CA ARG A 4 -77.59 -24.62 4.56
C ARG A 4 -76.65 -24.39 3.38
N THR A 5 -76.19 -23.16 3.20
CA THR A 5 -75.09 -22.82 2.31
C THR A 5 -73.80 -23.44 2.86
N ARG A 6 -73.22 -24.36 2.07
CA ARG A 6 -71.95 -25.02 2.34
C ARG A 6 -70.85 -23.98 2.19
N ALA A 7 -70.18 -23.60 3.28
CA ALA A 7 -69.05 -22.68 3.25
C ALA A 7 -67.96 -23.27 2.33
N ASP A 8 -67.60 -22.50 1.30
CA ASP A 8 -66.56 -22.84 0.33
C ASP A 8 -65.20 -22.73 1.01
N THR A 9 -64.67 -23.86 1.48
CA THR A 9 -63.33 -23.96 2.06
C THR A 9 -62.29 -24.01 0.94
N ARG A 10 -62.10 -22.89 0.24
CA ARG A 10 -60.90 -22.73 -0.59
C ARG A 10 -59.72 -22.43 0.33
N PRO A 11 -58.65 -23.24 0.31
CA PRO A 11 -57.46 -22.93 1.08
C PRO A 11 -56.91 -21.57 0.63
N ASP A 12 -56.57 -20.73 1.61
CA ASP A 12 -56.08 -19.38 1.39
C ASP A 12 -54.81 -19.42 0.54
N ALA A 13 -54.92 -18.98 -0.72
CA ALA A 13 -53.84 -19.07 -1.70
C ALA A 13 -52.57 -18.35 -1.21
N HIS A 14 -52.72 -17.34 -0.35
CA HIS A 14 -51.61 -16.63 0.27
C HIS A 14 -50.82 -17.51 1.25
N ALA A 15 -51.50 -18.37 2.00
CA ALA A 15 -50.84 -19.30 2.92
C ALA A 15 -50.03 -20.35 2.16
N ALA A 16 -50.54 -20.85 1.04
CA ALA A 16 -49.83 -21.79 0.18
C ALA A 16 -48.59 -21.15 -0.47
N VAL A 17 -48.71 -19.92 -0.98
CA VAL A 17 -47.58 -19.19 -1.57
C VAL A 17 -46.50 -18.87 -0.52
N ALA A 18 -46.89 -18.43 0.67
CA ALA A 18 -45.94 -18.16 1.76
C ALA A 18 -45.17 -19.42 2.19
N LEU A 19 -45.85 -20.56 2.29
CA LEU A 19 -45.21 -21.84 2.60
C LEU A 19 -44.18 -22.21 1.53
N LEU A 20 -44.54 -22.11 0.25
CA LEU A 20 -43.63 -22.43 -0.86
C LEU A 20 -42.41 -21.51 -0.90
N ALA A 21 -42.60 -20.20 -0.68
CA ALA A 21 -41.50 -19.25 -0.59
C ALA A 21 -40.56 -19.56 0.58
N GLY A 22 -41.12 -19.90 1.75
CA GLY A 22 -40.34 -20.30 2.92
C GLY A 22 -39.50 -21.55 2.66
N VAL A 23 -40.08 -22.56 2.01
CA VAL A 23 -39.36 -23.79 1.62
C VAL A 23 -38.25 -23.50 0.62
N ALA A 24 -38.49 -22.64 -0.37
CA ALA A 24 -37.48 -22.27 -1.36
C ALA A 24 -36.29 -21.54 -0.72
N ILE A 25 -36.53 -20.59 0.19
CA ILE A 25 -35.48 -19.87 0.91
C ILE A 25 -34.69 -20.82 1.82
N ALA A 26 -35.37 -21.72 2.52
CA ALA A 26 -34.71 -22.71 3.37
C ALA A 26 -33.83 -23.67 2.55
N ALA A 27 -34.32 -24.15 1.41
CA ALA A 27 -33.56 -25.01 0.50
C ALA A 27 -32.33 -24.29 -0.08
N GLN A 28 -32.48 -23.03 -0.50
CA GLN A 28 -31.38 -22.22 -1.01
C GLN A 28 -30.31 -21.97 0.08
N SER A 29 -30.74 -21.69 1.30
CA SER A 29 -29.85 -21.45 2.44
C SER A 29 -29.08 -22.71 2.83
N ALA A 30 -29.78 -23.86 2.89
CA ALA A 30 -29.16 -25.15 3.14
C ALA A 30 -28.16 -25.54 2.05
N PHE A 31 -28.50 -25.29 0.78
CA PHE A 31 -27.60 -25.52 -0.35
C PHE A 31 -26.32 -24.69 -0.26
N LEU A 32 -26.42 -23.39 0.06
CA LEU A 32 -25.26 -22.52 0.27
C LEU A 32 -24.40 -23.00 1.45
N PHE A 33 -25.04 -23.35 2.57
CA PHE A 33 -24.33 -23.83 3.76
C PHE A 33 -23.62 -25.17 3.52
N VAL A 34 -24.28 -26.13 2.88
CA VAL A 34 -23.69 -27.42 2.49
C VAL A 34 -22.54 -27.20 1.51
N THR A 35 -22.71 -26.33 0.52
CA THR A 35 -21.64 -26.03 -0.45
C THR A 35 -20.43 -25.39 0.25
N TYR A 36 -20.66 -24.44 1.15
CA TYR A 36 -19.61 -23.77 1.92
C TYR A 36 -18.85 -24.72 2.86
N THR A 37 -19.55 -25.68 3.46
CA THR A 37 -18.97 -26.65 4.40
C THR A 37 -18.31 -27.84 3.69
N THR A 38 -18.78 -28.22 2.51
CA THR A 38 -18.25 -29.37 1.75
C THR A 38 -17.15 -28.99 0.75
N GLN A 39 -17.02 -27.72 0.36
CA GLN A 39 -15.89 -27.27 -0.46
C GLN A 39 -14.62 -27.12 0.40
N ARG A 40 -13.70 -28.08 0.24
CA ARG A 40 -12.30 -28.09 0.76
C ARG A 40 -12.18 -27.99 2.29
N ASP A 41 -12.67 -29.03 2.98
CA ASP A 41 -12.42 -29.28 4.41
C ASP A 41 -12.71 -28.07 5.33
N GLY A 42 -13.77 -27.31 5.04
CA GLY A 42 -14.19 -26.19 5.88
C GLY A 42 -13.31 -24.94 5.80
N SER A 43 -12.51 -24.80 4.74
CA SER A 43 -11.62 -23.63 4.53
C SER A 43 -11.96 -22.80 3.28
N PRO A 44 -13.18 -22.27 3.13
CA PRO A 44 -13.59 -21.53 1.93
C PRO A 44 -12.81 -20.22 1.71
N GLY A 45 -12.16 -19.68 2.75
CA GLY A 45 -11.21 -18.56 2.64
C GLY A 45 -9.82 -18.93 2.12
N ALA A 46 -9.46 -20.22 2.06
CA ALA A 46 -8.15 -20.65 1.59
C ALA A 46 -7.92 -20.28 0.11
N ALA A 47 -8.97 -20.21 -0.70
CA ALA A 47 -8.86 -19.77 -2.08
C ALA A 47 -8.39 -18.31 -2.22
N LEU A 48 -8.77 -17.42 -1.29
CA LEU A 48 -8.27 -16.03 -1.25
C LEU A 48 -6.80 -15.96 -0.84
N ALA A 49 -6.34 -16.90 -0.01
CA ALA A 49 -4.94 -16.96 0.43
C ALA A 49 -4.02 -17.66 -0.60
N VAL A 50 -4.54 -18.60 -1.39
CA VAL A 50 -3.75 -19.46 -2.29
C VAL A 50 -3.82 -18.99 -3.76
N PHE A 51 -4.90 -18.33 -4.19
CA PHE A 51 -5.07 -17.96 -5.60
C PHE A 51 -5.59 -16.52 -5.82
N PRO A 52 -4.81 -15.48 -5.47
CA PRO A 52 -5.10 -14.11 -5.92
C PRO A 52 -5.26 -14.04 -7.45
N ASP A 53 -4.41 -14.77 -8.17
CA ASP A 53 -4.35 -14.82 -9.64
C ASP A 53 -5.63 -15.33 -10.33
N PHE A 54 -6.54 -16.00 -9.61
CA PHE A 54 -7.83 -16.44 -10.16
C PHE A 54 -8.92 -15.37 -10.09
N PHE A 55 -8.78 -14.40 -9.19
CA PHE A 55 -9.75 -13.33 -8.97
C PHE A 55 -9.29 -11.99 -9.55
N THR A 56 -8.00 -11.86 -9.82
CA THR A 56 -7.43 -10.74 -10.55
C THR A 56 -6.87 -11.25 -11.86
N ASP A 57 -7.25 -10.63 -12.98
CA ASP A 57 -6.59 -10.83 -14.30
C ASP A 57 -5.17 -10.23 -14.33
N ARG A 58 -4.56 -10.10 -13.15
CA ARG A 58 -3.21 -9.63 -12.89
C ARG A 58 -2.45 -10.82 -12.35
N HIS A 59 -1.46 -11.28 -13.10
CA HIS A 59 -0.42 -12.13 -12.53
C HIS A 59 0.15 -11.43 -11.29
N ALA A 60 0.32 -12.17 -10.19
CA ALA A 60 1.08 -11.69 -9.04
C ALA A 60 2.42 -11.14 -9.52
N GLU A 61 2.52 -9.81 -9.57
CA GLU A 61 3.74 -9.13 -9.96
C GLU A 61 4.82 -9.55 -8.96
N THR A 62 5.97 -9.99 -9.48
CA THR A 62 7.11 -10.32 -8.62
C THR A 62 7.38 -9.09 -7.75
N PRO A 63 7.50 -9.17 -6.42
CA PRO A 63 7.55 -7.99 -5.56
C PRO A 63 8.57 -6.92 -5.98
N ALA A 64 9.70 -7.31 -6.57
CA ALA A 64 10.69 -6.35 -7.09
C ALA A 64 10.22 -5.50 -8.30
N GLN A 65 9.12 -5.88 -8.95
CA GLN A 65 8.53 -5.16 -10.09
C GLN A 65 7.81 -3.89 -9.69
N THR A 66 7.45 -3.73 -8.40
CA THR A 66 6.82 -2.50 -7.89
C THR A 66 7.66 -1.84 -6.82
N ALA A 67 7.50 -0.53 -6.66
CA ALA A 67 8.21 0.20 -5.61
C ALA A 67 7.81 -0.27 -4.20
N ALA A 68 6.51 -0.54 -4.03
CA ALA A 68 5.97 -1.06 -2.78
C ALA A 68 6.47 -2.49 -2.51
N GLY A 69 6.44 -3.38 -3.50
CA GLY A 69 6.94 -4.73 -3.32
C GLY A 69 8.45 -4.77 -3.04
N TRP A 70 9.25 -3.89 -3.65
CA TRP A 70 10.67 -3.74 -3.30
C TRP A 70 10.83 -3.27 -1.85
N CYS A 71 10.08 -2.24 -1.43
CA CYS A 71 10.11 -1.78 -0.04
C CYS A 71 9.72 -2.88 0.95
N ASN A 72 8.76 -3.74 0.61
CA ASN A 72 8.22 -4.74 1.51
C ASN A 72 9.08 -6.01 1.61
N THR A 73 9.95 -6.25 0.63
CA THR A 73 10.79 -7.45 0.56
C THR A 73 12.26 -7.20 0.81
N ARG A 74 12.70 -5.93 0.83
CA ARG A 74 14.10 -5.59 1.13
C ARG A 74 14.48 -5.96 2.57
N PRO A 75 15.76 -6.25 2.84
CA PRO A 75 16.24 -6.47 4.20
C PRO A 75 16.26 -5.18 5.03
N LEU A 76 15.74 -5.22 6.26
CA LEU A 76 15.61 -4.04 7.13
C LEU A 76 16.96 -3.52 7.65
N GLU A 77 17.98 -4.37 7.73
CA GLU A 77 19.34 -4.00 8.12
C GLU A 77 20.01 -3.01 7.15
N GLN A 78 19.43 -2.81 5.97
CA GLN A 78 19.89 -1.82 5.00
C GLN A 78 19.38 -0.39 5.29
N GLY A 79 18.57 -0.24 6.35
CA GLY A 79 18.03 1.04 6.82
C GLY A 79 16.57 1.29 6.40
N LEU A 80 16.00 2.32 7.01
CA LEU A 80 14.65 2.77 6.73
C LEU A 80 14.58 3.43 5.34
N VAL A 81 13.41 3.37 4.71
CA VAL A 81 13.11 4.10 3.47
C VAL A 81 12.28 5.33 3.83
N LEU A 82 12.77 6.52 3.51
CA LEU A 82 11.96 7.73 3.56
C LEU A 82 11.14 7.85 2.27
N LEU A 83 9.82 7.91 2.41
CA LEU A 83 8.89 8.18 1.32
C LEU A 83 8.84 9.68 1.04
N VAL A 84 9.27 10.09 -0.14
CA VAL A 84 9.32 11.49 -0.59
C VAL A 84 8.28 11.72 -1.67
N GLY A 85 7.32 12.59 -1.40
CA GLY A 85 6.19 12.82 -2.28
C GLY A 85 5.23 11.63 -2.33
N ASP A 86 5.26 10.71 -1.36
CA ASP A 86 4.33 9.58 -1.33
C ASP A 86 3.61 9.52 0.02
N SER A 87 2.29 9.74 -0.01
CA SER A 87 1.43 9.76 1.19
C SER A 87 0.55 8.51 1.27
N THR A 88 0.95 7.39 0.67
CA THR A 88 0.19 6.14 0.66
C THR A 88 0.83 5.04 1.53
N PRO A 89 1.03 5.27 2.85
CA PRO A 89 1.78 4.34 3.71
C PRO A 89 1.14 2.95 3.82
N LEU A 90 -0.16 2.82 3.52
CA LEU A 90 -0.90 1.57 3.64
C LEU A 90 -0.38 0.45 2.72
N TYR A 91 0.32 0.79 1.64
CA TYR A 91 0.90 -0.19 0.71
C TYR A 91 2.31 -0.65 1.12
N PHE A 92 2.89 -0.01 2.14
CA PHE A 92 4.24 -0.27 2.59
C PHE A 92 4.23 -1.03 3.92
N GLY A 93 5.08 -2.05 4.00
CA GLY A 93 5.34 -2.82 5.20
C GLY A 93 6.21 -2.06 6.21
N PRO A 94 6.66 -2.73 7.28
CA PRO A 94 7.53 -2.11 8.26
C PRO A 94 8.83 -1.59 7.63
N GLY A 95 9.43 -0.59 8.28
CA GLY A 95 10.71 -0.02 7.84
C GLY A 95 10.60 1.16 6.89
N VAL A 96 9.42 1.77 6.75
CA VAL A 96 9.28 3.06 6.05
C VAL A 96 9.10 4.20 7.04
N VAL A 97 9.63 5.36 6.67
CA VAL A 97 9.35 6.65 7.29
C VAL A 97 8.60 7.45 6.23
N TYR A 98 7.48 8.06 6.61
CA TYR A 98 6.71 8.90 5.71
C TYR A 98 6.20 10.11 6.47
N HIS A 99 5.76 11.11 5.73
CA HIS A 99 5.09 12.28 6.28
C HIS A 99 3.97 12.67 5.32
N THR A 100 2.87 13.16 5.86
CA THR A 100 1.78 13.74 5.07
C THR A 100 2.06 15.21 4.77
N THR A 101 1.17 15.87 4.04
CA THR A 101 1.19 17.34 3.85
C THR A 101 0.97 18.14 5.13
N TYR A 102 0.51 17.50 6.20
CA TYR A 102 0.25 18.15 7.49
C TYR A 102 1.38 17.93 8.50
N ASP A 103 2.34 17.06 8.17
CA ASP A 103 3.47 16.73 9.02
C ASP A 103 4.71 17.54 8.61
N THR A 104 5.64 17.73 9.54
CA THR A 104 6.96 18.29 9.22
C THR A 104 7.75 17.33 8.35
N SER A 105 8.21 17.79 7.18
CA SER A 105 9.08 16.99 6.32
C SER A 105 10.46 16.81 6.95
N PRO A 106 10.92 15.57 7.23
CA PRO A 106 12.26 15.32 7.75
C PRO A 106 13.36 15.83 6.82
N LEU A 107 13.17 15.69 5.50
CA LEU A 107 14.10 16.18 4.50
C LEU A 107 13.98 17.70 4.32
N GLY A 108 12.76 18.23 4.29
CA GLY A 108 12.55 19.67 4.15
C GLY A 108 13.13 20.49 5.30
N GLU A 109 13.08 19.97 6.52
CA GLU A 109 13.76 20.57 7.68
C GLU A 109 15.27 20.66 7.46
N LEU A 110 15.91 19.56 7.04
CA LEU A 110 17.35 19.51 6.77
C LEU A 110 17.75 20.47 5.63
N MET A 111 16.95 20.54 4.56
CA MET A 111 17.17 21.46 3.45
C MET A 111 17.06 22.94 3.85
N ARG A 112 16.27 23.25 4.89
CA ARG A 112 16.21 24.62 5.46
C ARG A 112 17.35 24.91 6.42
N THR A 113 17.75 23.93 7.22
CA THR A 113 18.82 24.10 8.21
C THR A 113 20.18 24.22 7.53
N ASP A 114 20.46 23.35 6.57
CA ASP A 114 21.73 23.28 5.85
C ASP A 114 21.51 23.47 4.33
N PRO A 115 21.07 24.65 3.88
CA PRO A 115 20.78 24.87 2.46
C PRO A 115 22.01 24.58 1.59
N ASP A 116 21.78 23.95 0.44
CA ASP A 116 22.80 23.55 -0.53
C ASP A 116 23.91 22.59 -0.02
N ASP A 117 23.69 21.90 1.11
CA ASP A 117 24.61 20.88 1.64
C ASP A 117 24.00 19.47 1.62
N PRO A 118 24.00 18.80 0.44
CA PRO A 118 23.46 17.44 0.31
C PRO A 118 24.20 16.43 1.19
N GLU A 119 25.48 16.65 1.53
CA GLU A 119 26.24 15.75 2.40
C GLU A 119 25.74 15.84 3.85
N ALA A 120 25.45 17.05 4.35
CA ALA A 120 24.84 17.24 5.66
C ALA A 120 23.45 16.61 5.76
N TRP A 121 22.64 16.72 4.70
CA TRP A 121 21.32 16.08 4.65
C TRP A 121 21.44 14.56 4.73
N VAL A 122 22.32 13.97 3.90
CA VAL A 122 22.58 12.54 3.87
C VAL A 122 23.04 12.04 5.23
N ARG A 123 24.00 12.73 5.86
CA ARG A 123 24.51 12.40 7.20
C ARG A 123 23.40 12.42 8.24
N SER A 124 22.61 13.48 8.27
CA SER A 124 21.51 13.64 9.22
C SER A 124 20.39 12.62 9.02
N LEU A 125 20.08 12.25 7.78
CA LEU A 125 19.14 11.16 7.48
C LEU A 125 19.70 9.80 7.93
N ARG A 126 21.00 9.57 7.70
CA ARG A 126 21.69 8.36 8.16
C ARG A 126 21.69 8.22 9.67
N ASP A 127 21.90 9.31 10.40
CA ASP A 127 21.82 9.34 11.87
C ASP A 127 20.41 9.00 12.38
N ARG A 128 19.37 9.25 11.57
CA ARG A 128 17.97 8.84 11.82
C ARG A 128 17.67 7.40 11.37
N GLY A 129 18.68 6.63 10.96
CA GLY A 129 18.55 5.25 10.48
C GLY A 129 17.95 5.12 9.07
N ILE A 130 17.76 6.24 8.35
CA ILE A 130 17.27 6.23 6.97
C ILE A 130 18.43 5.89 6.05
N GLY A 131 18.26 4.86 5.21
CA GLY A 131 19.27 4.44 4.24
C GLY A 131 18.88 4.61 2.79
N TRP A 132 17.61 4.91 2.54
CA TRP A 132 17.03 4.96 1.22
C TRP A 132 16.00 6.08 1.13
N LEU A 133 15.90 6.69 -0.04
CA LEU A 133 14.83 7.61 -0.40
C LEU A 133 13.99 6.95 -1.49
N LEU A 134 12.69 6.78 -1.30
CA LEU A 134 11.76 6.44 -2.38
C LEU A 134 11.06 7.71 -2.81
N VAL A 135 11.31 8.16 -4.03
CA VAL A 135 10.79 9.42 -4.57
C VAL A 135 9.68 9.13 -5.56
N ASN A 136 8.50 9.71 -5.35
CA ASN A 136 7.40 9.72 -6.31
C ASN A 136 7.32 11.10 -6.97
N THR A 137 7.85 11.23 -8.18
CA THR A 137 7.99 12.54 -8.84
C THR A 137 6.66 13.14 -9.25
N SER A 138 5.73 12.31 -9.74
CA SER A 138 4.42 12.82 -10.13
C SER A 138 3.61 13.38 -8.97
N GLU A 139 3.66 12.71 -7.84
CA GLU A 139 2.91 13.14 -6.67
C GLU A 139 3.61 14.32 -5.99
N LEU A 140 4.95 14.34 -5.99
CA LEU A 140 5.71 15.51 -5.58
C LEU A 140 5.33 16.74 -6.41
N ASP A 141 5.38 16.67 -7.75
CA ASP A 141 4.98 17.77 -8.64
C ASP A 141 3.53 18.24 -8.36
N ARG A 142 2.60 17.29 -8.21
CA ARG A 142 1.20 17.58 -7.93
C ARG A 142 1.02 18.29 -6.59
N LEU A 143 1.67 17.81 -5.53
CA LEU A 143 1.58 18.38 -4.19
C LEU A 143 2.26 19.74 -4.11
N GLN A 144 3.39 19.92 -4.79
CA GLN A 144 4.05 21.23 -4.91
C GLN A 144 3.17 22.25 -5.63
N ALA A 145 2.58 21.89 -6.77
CA ALA A 145 1.69 22.77 -7.52
C ALA A 145 0.46 23.20 -6.69
N SER A 146 0.04 22.37 -5.74
CA SER A 146 -1.07 22.66 -4.83
C SER A 146 -0.71 23.57 -3.65
N GLY A 147 0.58 23.78 -3.38
CA GLY A 147 1.06 24.57 -2.24
C GLY A 147 0.94 23.88 -0.88
N TRP A 148 0.57 22.61 -0.84
CA TRP A 148 0.39 21.83 0.40
C TRP A 148 1.63 21.02 0.81
N TYR A 149 2.65 20.93 -0.05
CA TYR A 149 3.89 20.24 0.29
C TYR A 149 4.93 21.18 0.89
N ASP A 150 5.98 20.58 1.47
CA ASP A 150 7.14 21.33 1.92
C ASP A 150 7.81 22.03 0.73
N PRO A 151 7.92 23.38 0.73
CA PRO A 151 8.42 24.14 -0.42
C PRO A 151 9.91 23.93 -0.69
N SER A 152 10.67 23.43 0.29
CA SER A 152 12.09 23.13 0.14
C SER A 152 12.32 21.81 -0.60
N VAL A 153 11.36 20.88 -0.52
CA VAL A 153 11.48 19.56 -1.14
C VAL A 153 10.83 19.61 -2.53
N THR A 154 11.65 19.84 -3.55
CA THR A 154 11.20 19.97 -4.94
C THR A 154 11.67 18.82 -5.82
N THR A 155 10.98 18.58 -6.94
CA THR A 155 11.44 17.59 -7.93
C THR A 155 12.84 17.91 -8.46
N ASP A 156 13.17 19.19 -8.64
CA ASP A 156 14.51 19.62 -9.07
C ASP A 156 15.56 19.43 -7.96
N ALA A 157 15.21 19.74 -6.71
CA ALA A 157 16.08 19.50 -5.57
C ALA A 157 16.34 18.00 -5.38
N MET A 158 15.31 17.17 -5.58
CA MET A 158 15.46 15.72 -5.54
C MET A 158 16.29 15.17 -6.70
N ARG A 159 16.14 15.73 -7.90
CA ARG A 159 16.99 15.39 -9.04
C ARG A 159 18.45 15.73 -8.76
N SER A 160 18.73 16.94 -8.30
CA SER A 160 20.08 17.39 -7.96
C SER A 160 20.71 16.51 -6.88
N LEU A 161 19.98 16.24 -5.78
CA LEU A 161 20.45 15.33 -4.73
C LEU A 161 20.73 13.93 -5.30
N THR A 162 19.85 13.40 -6.15
CA THR A 162 20.03 12.08 -6.76
C THR A 162 21.28 12.03 -7.64
N GLU A 163 21.55 13.07 -8.41
CA GLU A 163 22.76 13.20 -9.24
C GLU A 163 24.03 13.25 -8.38
N THR A 164 24.03 14.04 -7.30
CA THR A 164 25.14 14.09 -6.33
C THR A 164 25.44 12.70 -5.73
N LEU A 165 24.41 11.88 -5.53
CA LEU A 165 24.54 10.54 -4.96
C LEU A 165 24.90 9.44 -5.99
N GLY A 166 25.15 9.82 -7.24
CA GLY A 166 25.53 8.88 -8.30
C GLY A 166 24.36 8.26 -9.05
N GLY A 167 23.15 8.83 -8.93
CA GLY A 167 21.96 8.40 -9.65
C GLY A 167 21.02 7.48 -8.88
N PRO A 168 19.86 7.13 -9.47
CA PRO A 168 18.92 6.21 -8.85
C PRO A 168 19.47 4.78 -8.82
N ALA A 169 19.23 4.08 -7.72
CA ALA A 169 19.58 2.66 -7.60
C ALA A 169 18.58 1.76 -8.36
N LEU A 170 17.29 2.12 -8.34
CA LEU A 170 16.22 1.49 -9.09
C LEU A 170 15.22 2.55 -9.58
N VAL A 171 14.60 2.30 -10.73
CA VAL A 171 13.59 3.17 -11.33
C VAL A 171 12.40 2.32 -11.75
N TRP A 172 11.19 2.78 -11.42
CA TRP A 172 9.92 2.24 -11.88
C TRP A 172 9.22 3.31 -12.73
N PRO A 173 9.50 3.37 -14.05
CA PRO A 173 9.00 4.44 -14.91
C PRO A 173 7.47 4.54 -14.93
N ASP A 174 6.79 3.40 -14.98
CA ASP A 174 5.32 3.33 -15.03
C ASP A 174 4.67 3.83 -13.74
N GLU A 175 5.37 3.70 -12.60
CA GLU A 175 4.94 4.26 -11.31
C GLU A 175 5.41 5.70 -11.08
N ARG A 176 6.28 6.22 -11.96
CA ARG A 176 6.99 7.50 -11.78
C ARG A 176 7.70 7.58 -10.43
N ARG A 177 8.29 6.45 -10.03
CA ARG A 177 9.04 6.30 -8.79
C ARG A 177 10.47 5.89 -9.06
N PHE A 178 11.36 6.29 -8.17
CA PHE A 178 12.72 5.76 -8.13
C PHE A 178 13.22 5.71 -6.69
N VAL A 179 14.19 4.84 -6.44
CA VAL A 179 14.86 4.76 -5.13
C VAL A 179 16.30 5.22 -5.26
N VAL A 180 16.77 5.96 -4.26
CA VAL A 180 18.16 6.41 -4.12
C VAL A 180 18.75 5.79 -2.86
N ARG A 181 19.95 5.24 -2.98
CA ARG A 181 20.71 4.76 -1.83
C ARG A 181 21.48 5.91 -1.21
N LEU A 182 21.33 6.13 0.08
CA LEU A 182 22.20 7.05 0.79
C LEU A 182 23.58 6.36 0.95
N PRO A 183 24.72 7.00 0.74
CA PRO A 183 26.00 6.39 1.08
C PRO A 183 26.09 6.21 2.60
N HIS A 184 26.85 5.21 3.05
CA HIS A 184 27.31 5.20 4.44
C HIS A 184 28.40 6.26 4.56
N ALA A 185 28.45 6.99 5.68
CA ALA A 185 29.64 7.75 6.00
C ALA A 185 30.81 6.77 5.97
N THR A 186 31.69 6.92 4.99
CA THR A 186 32.93 6.15 4.95
C THR A 186 33.61 6.45 6.27
N SER A 187 33.74 5.44 7.14
CA SER A 187 34.51 5.58 8.37
C SER A 187 35.87 6.14 7.95
N GLN A 188 36.09 7.42 8.20
CA GLN A 188 37.36 8.06 7.90
C GLN A 188 38.42 7.18 8.57
N PRO A 189 39.40 6.61 7.84
CA PRO A 189 40.38 5.74 8.45
C PRO A 189 40.99 6.53 9.60
N ALA A 190 40.82 6.00 10.82
CA ALA A 190 41.26 6.65 12.04
C ALA A 190 42.69 7.14 11.82
N GLY A 191 42.85 8.46 11.74
CA GLY A 191 44.11 9.07 11.35
C GLY A 191 45.20 8.53 12.24
N GLY A 192 46.12 7.76 11.62
CA GLY A 192 47.40 7.45 12.21
C GLY A 192 48.04 8.79 12.57
N THR A 193 48.17 9.03 13.86
CA THR A 193 48.98 10.14 14.36
C THR A 193 50.43 9.83 13.96
N PRO A 194 51.19 10.80 13.42
CA PRO A 194 52.60 10.59 13.05
C PRO A 194 53.47 10.19 14.23
#